data_AF-A0A9D8NQS6-F1
#
_entry.id   AF-A0A9D8NQS6-F1
#
_cell.length_a   1.000
_cell.length_b   1.000
_cell.length_c   1.000
_cell.angle_alpha   90.00
_cell.angle_beta   90.00
_cell.angle_gamma   90.00
#
_symmetry.space_group_name_H-M   'P 1'
#
loop_
_entity.id
_entity.type
_entity.pdbx_description
1 polymer ?
#
loop_
_entity_poly.entity_id
_entity_poly.type
_entity_poly.pdbx_seq_one_letter_code
_entity_poly.pdbx_strand_id
1 'polypeptide(L)'
;MNEYIVPHIQIRRKRHDPSKEKFPHSNPNPAFNPDELSEKQEYCFDSITVQEIVNSERDYMVVGDLGIGKTSLLLWIAKQVCSECENAEYIPLFIQIKDVSQIQTRDAFFSLLDTRYNLNKYDAEGRRFLFLLDGLDQIGKYGNINNSLKHKDVFGERNKIILTTRPIGYEWIKKDLDPKYEYLQIQLLDNKKIKEYVGDHYNSENFQAILSRNNDLLSVPILLKMVKTLLLNNRLSEIKNRTSLYTTFISYLFEKWERD
;
A
#
# COMPACT_ATOMS: atom_id res chain seq x y z
N MET A 1 0.72 -5.36 23.88
CA MET A 1 0.11 -4.17 23.23
C MET A 1 0.45 -4.24 21.75
N ASN A 2 -0.50 -4.11 20.82
CA ASN A 2 -0.20 -4.22 19.38
C ASN A 2 0.61 -3.01 18.90
N GLU A 3 1.85 -3.24 18.50
CA GLU A 3 2.74 -2.20 17.96
C GLU A 3 2.39 -1.81 16.51
N TYR A 4 1.68 -2.69 15.80
CA TYR A 4 1.43 -2.57 14.36
C TYR A 4 -0.06 -2.72 14.03
N ILE A 5 -0.50 -2.05 12.96
CA ILE A 5 -1.82 -2.23 12.37
C ILE A 5 -1.70 -3.28 11.28
N VAL A 6 -2.47 -4.36 11.37
CA VAL A 6 -2.54 -5.37 10.29
C VAL A 6 -3.40 -4.81 9.15
N PRO A 7 -2.87 -4.64 7.93
CA PRO A 7 -3.63 -4.12 6.80
C PRO A 7 -4.71 -5.12 6.37
N HIS A 8 -5.86 -4.62 5.89
CA HIS A 8 -6.80 -5.45 5.13
C HIS A 8 -6.64 -5.12 3.65
N ILE A 9 -6.35 -6.16 2.88
CA ILE A 9 -6.12 -6.06 1.45
C ILE A 9 -7.39 -6.53 0.76
N GLN A 10 -7.81 -5.76 -0.23
CA GLN A 10 -8.91 -6.13 -1.10
C GLN A 10 -8.42 -6.21 -2.54
N ILE A 11 -8.90 -7.21 -3.25
CA ILE A 11 -8.68 -7.40 -4.67
C ILE A 11 -9.89 -6.92 -5.45
N ARG A 12 -9.67 -6.14 -6.51
CA ARG A 12 -10.73 -5.71 -7.43
C ARG A 12 -11.05 -6.84 -8.40
N ARG A 13 -12.29 -7.32 -8.39
CA ARG A 13 -12.79 -8.30 -9.36
C ARG A 13 -13.88 -7.70 -10.22
N LYS A 14 -13.96 -8.15 -11.47
CA LYS A 14 -15.11 -7.82 -12.34
C LYS A 14 -16.32 -8.61 -11.82
N ARG A 15 -17.47 -7.95 -11.62
CA ARG A 15 -18.71 -8.70 -11.34
C ARG A 15 -19.06 -9.53 -12.56
N HIS A 16 -19.04 -10.85 -12.41
CA HIS A 16 -19.85 -11.74 -13.25
C HIS A 16 -21.25 -11.74 -12.66
N ASP A 17 -22.10 -10.81 -13.10
CA ASP A 17 -23.52 -10.85 -12.78
C ASP A 17 -24.29 -11.38 -14.01
N PRO A 18 -24.85 -12.60 -13.97
CA PRO A 18 -25.72 -13.13 -15.02
C PRO A 18 -27.07 -12.41 -15.12
N SER A 19 -27.40 -11.52 -14.18
CA SER A 19 -28.75 -10.97 -13.98
C SER A 19 -28.72 -9.47 -13.72
N LYS A 20 -28.54 -8.66 -14.79
CA LYS A 20 -28.80 -7.22 -14.73
C LYS A 20 -30.31 -6.95 -14.77
N GLU A 21 -30.96 -6.88 -13.61
CA GLU A 21 -32.14 -6.03 -13.41
C GLU A 21 -31.77 -4.79 -12.59
N LYS A 22 -32.23 -3.63 -13.09
CA LYS A 22 -31.81 -2.28 -12.71
C LYS A 22 -32.36 -1.87 -11.34
N PHE A 23 -31.52 -1.27 -10.49
CA PHE A 23 -31.94 -0.40 -9.37
C PHE A 23 -30.93 0.75 -9.16
N PRO A 24 -31.30 1.87 -8.50
CA PRO A 24 -30.95 3.20 -8.96
C PRO A 24 -29.80 3.85 -8.18
N HIS A 25 -28.99 4.58 -8.94
CA HIS A 25 -28.23 5.79 -8.60
C HIS A 25 -27.82 6.02 -7.14
N SER A 26 -26.62 5.55 -6.77
CA SER A 26 -25.75 6.24 -5.80
C SER A 26 -24.80 7.18 -6.54
N ASN A 27 -24.61 8.40 -6.04
CA ASN A 27 -23.75 9.42 -6.65
C ASN A 27 -22.30 8.92 -6.81
N PRO A 28 -21.64 9.19 -7.95
CA PRO A 28 -20.29 8.73 -8.22
C PRO A 28 -19.25 9.49 -7.39
N ASN A 29 -18.20 8.76 -6.99
CA ASN A 29 -16.97 9.32 -6.45
C ASN A 29 -16.29 10.22 -7.51
N PRO A 30 -15.93 11.49 -7.23
CA PRO A 30 -15.37 12.42 -8.21
C PRO A 30 -13.97 12.06 -8.74
N ALA A 31 -13.41 10.91 -8.35
CA ALA A 31 -12.13 10.40 -8.85
C ALA A 31 -12.18 9.81 -10.28
N PHE A 32 -13.36 9.79 -10.94
CA PHE A 32 -13.53 9.18 -12.26
C PHE A 32 -14.01 10.19 -13.31
N ASN A 33 -13.39 10.11 -14.49
CA ASN A 33 -13.75 10.92 -15.65
C ASN A 33 -15.16 10.55 -16.15
N PRO A 34 -16.09 11.50 -16.35
CA PRO A 34 -17.47 11.21 -16.77
C PRO A 34 -17.59 10.40 -18.07
N ASP A 35 -16.59 10.44 -18.95
CA ASP A 35 -16.60 9.72 -20.23
C ASP A 35 -16.44 8.18 -20.08
N GLU A 36 -15.98 7.68 -18.92
CA GLU A 36 -15.92 6.24 -18.61
C GLU A 36 -17.28 5.68 -18.13
N LEU A 37 -18.34 6.50 -18.01
CA LEU A 37 -19.69 6.05 -17.65
C LEU A 37 -20.41 5.25 -18.75
N SER A 38 -19.84 5.16 -19.95
CA SER A 38 -20.42 4.43 -21.09
C SER A 38 -20.21 2.91 -21.04
N GLU A 39 -19.24 2.43 -20.23
CA GLU A 39 -19.10 1.02 -19.89
C GLU A 39 -19.07 0.84 -18.36
N LYS A 40 -20.24 0.86 -17.72
CA LYS A 40 -20.39 0.44 -16.31
C LYS A 40 -20.09 -1.06 -16.17
N GLN A 41 -18.82 -1.41 -16.20
CA GLN A 41 -18.32 -2.64 -15.59
C GLN A 41 -18.39 -2.42 -14.08
N GLU A 42 -19.37 -3.06 -13.42
CA GLU A 42 -19.42 -3.04 -11.97
C GLU A 42 -18.28 -3.91 -11.43
N TYR A 43 -17.47 -3.32 -10.57
CA TYR A 43 -16.38 -4.03 -9.89
C TYR A 43 -16.81 -4.31 -8.45
N CYS A 44 -16.45 -5.48 -7.94
CA CYS A 44 -16.53 -5.80 -6.51
C CYS A 44 -15.13 -5.89 -5.91
N PHE A 45 -15.07 -5.74 -4.60
CA PHE A 45 -13.84 -5.85 -3.83
C PHE A 45 -13.97 -7.02 -2.87
N ASP A 46 -13.16 -8.04 -3.09
CA ASP A 46 -13.11 -9.23 -2.25
C ASP A 46 -11.89 -9.13 -1.33
N SER A 47 -11.98 -9.72 -0.13
CA SER A 47 -10.80 -9.83 0.73
C SER A 47 -9.81 -10.82 0.12
N ILE A 48 -8.51 -10.54 0.26
CA ILE A 48 -7.44 -11.43 -0.19
C ILE A 48 -6.34 -11.52 0.87
N THR A 49 -5.81 -12.72 1.07
CA THR A 49 -4.72 -13.00 2.01
C THR A 49 -3.34 -12.88 1.35
N VAL A 50 -2.28 -12.77 2.16
CA VAL A 50 -0.90 -12.79 1.64
C VAL A 50 -0.59 -14.12 0.96
N GLN A 51 -1.08 -15.23 1.51
CA GLN A 51 -0.84 -16.55 0.95
C GLN A 51 -1.44 -16.69 -0.45
N GLU A 52 -2.66 -16.20 -0.65
CA GLU A 52 -3.29 -16.14 -1.98
C GLU A 52 -2.53 -15.22 -2.93
N ILE A 53 -2.09 -14.04 -2.45
CA ILE A 53 -1.26 -13.13 -3.22
C ILE A 53 0.01 -13.84 -3.66
N VAL A 54 0.74 -14.53 -2.77
CA VAL A 54 2.05 -15.13 -3.08
C VAL A 54 1.90 -16.33 -4.03
N ASN A 55 0.92 -17.21 -3.80
CA ASN A 55 0.73 -18.45 -4.57
C ASN A 55 0.08 -18.25 -5.95
N SER A 56 -0.44 -17.06 -6.24
CA SER A 56 -0.98 -16.73 -7.56
C SER A 56 0.11 -16.61 -8.63
N GLU A 57 -0.21 -16.82 -9.90
CA GLU A 57 0.72 -16.48 -11.02
C GLU A 57 0.63 -15.01 -11.44
N ARG A 58 -0.25 -14.23 -10.79
CA ARG A 58 -0.47 -12.81 -11.09
C ARG A 58 0.58 -11.93 -10.42
N ASP A 59 0.85 -10.80 -11.07
CA ASP A 59 1.47 -9.67 -10.42
C ASP A 59 0.41 -8.76 -9.83
N TYR A 60 0.82 -7.88 -8.93
CA TYR A 60 -0.12 -7.04 -8.20
C TYR A 60 0.30 -5.58 -8.22
N MET A 61 -0.69 -4.72 -8.32
CA MET A 61 -0.52 -3.30 -8.10
C MET A 61 -1.43 -2.84 -6.97
N VAL A 62 -0.81 -2.44 -5.86
CA VAL A 62 -1.44 -1.83 -4.71
C VAL A 62 -1.62 -0.34 -4.96
N VAL A 63 -2.86 0.07 -5.18
CA VAL A 63 -3.23 1.47 -5.38
C VAL A 63 -3.85 2.01 -4.10
N GLY A 64 -3.41 3.18 -3.67
CA GLY A 64 -4.04 3.84 -2.53
C GLY A 64 -3.45 5.21 -2.23
N ASP A 65 -4.18 5.97 -1.43
CA ASP A 65 -3.82 7.34 -1.09
C ASP A 65 -2.56 7.44 -0.22
N LEU A 66 -2.10 8.68 -0.02
CA LEU A 66 -1.01 8.97 0.88
C LEU A 66 -1.37 8.54 2.32
N GLY A 67 -0.45 7.87 3.01
CA GLY A 67 -0.63 7.52 4.42
C GLY A 67 -1.49 6.28 4.68
N ILE A 68 -2.04 5.64 3.65
CA ILE A 68 -2.88 4.43 3.77
C ILE A 68 -2.09 3.17 4.19
N GLY A 69 -0.75 3.25 4.17
CA GLY A 69 0.11 2.14 4.61
C GLY A 69 0.62 1.22 3.49
N LYS A 70 0.76 1.70 2.25
CA LYS A 70 1.31 0.93 1.12
C LYS A 70 2.70 0.34 1.41
N THR A 71 3.64 1.17 1.88
CA THR A 71 4.97 0.72 2.29
C THR A 71 4.89 -0.29 3.44
N SER A 72 4.07 -0.02 4.45
CA SER A 72 3.87 -0.93 5.58
C SER A 72 3.28 -2.28 5.14
N LEU A 73 2.39 -2.27 4.15
CA LEU A 73 1.84 -3.49 3.56
C LEU A 73 2.93 -4.32 2.89
N LEU A 74 3.77 -3.70 2.05
CA LEU A 74 4.89 -4.41 1.41
C LEU A 74 5.81 -5.06 2.44
N LEU A 75 6.22 -4.30 3.46
CA LEU A 75 7.08 -4.83 4.52
C LEU A 75 6.41 -5.94 5.32
N TRP A 76 5.10 -5.83 5.55
CA TRP A 76 4.32 -6.87 6.20
C TRP A 76 4.23 -8.14 5.34
N ILE A 77 4.01 -8.02 4.03
CA ILE A 77 4.05 -9.15 3.09
C ILE A 77 5.43 -9.83 3.13
N ALA A 78 6.52 -9.06 3.07
CA ALA A 78 7.88 -9.61 3.18
C ALA A 78 8.05 -10.41 4.47
N LYS A 79 7.60 -9.85 5.60
CA LYS A 79 7.65 -10.52 6.90
C LYS A 79 6.86 -11.84 6.88
N GLN A 80 5.63 -11.85 6.35
CA GLN A 80 4.82 -13.07 6.28
C GLN A 80 5.48 -14.14 5.41
N VAL A 81 6.01 -13.76 4.24
CA VAL A 81 6.75 -14.68 3.37
C VAL A 81 7.95 -15.30 4.09
N CYS A 82 8.69 -14.51 4.86
CA CYS A 82 9.84 -15.03 5.63
C CYS A 82 9.46 -15.85 6.87
N SER A 83 8.30 -15.59 7.49
CA SER A 83 7.94 -16.14 8.80
C SER A 83 7.02 -17.36 8.71
N GLU A 84 6.16 -17.42 7.69
CA GLU A 84 5.07 -18.41 7.61
C GLU A 84 5.29 -19.44 6.49
N CYS A 85 6.32 -19.28 5.67
CA CYS A 85 6.63 -20.18 4.56
C CYS A 85 7.97 -20.88 4.77
N GLU A 86 7.98 -22.00 5.52
CA GLU A 86 9.18 -22.85 5.67
C GLU A 86 9.75 -23.32 4.31
N ASN A 87 8.91 -23.35 3.28
CA ASN A 87 9.26 -23.61 1.88
C ASN A 87 8.93 -22.42 0.97
N ALA A 88 9.24 -21.19 1.41
CA ALA A 88 8.98 -19.99 0.62
C ALA A 88 9.59 -20.13 -0.79
N GLU A 89 8.72 -20.15 -1.80
CA GLU A 89 9.13 -20.20 -3.21
C GLU A 89 9.92 -18.94 -3.61
N TYR A 90 9.60 -17.82 -2.98
CA TYR A 90 10.15 -16.51 -3.30
C TYR A 90 10.98 -15.94 -2.15
N ILE A 91 12.08 -15.29 -2.52
CA ILE A 91 12.84 -14.40 -1.64
C ILE A 91 12.24 -12.98 -1.79
N PRO A 92 11.64 -12.39 -0.74
CA PRO A 92 11.07 -11.06 -0.83
C PRO A 92 12.17 -9.99 -0.82
N LEU A 93 12.15 -9.10 -1.81
CA LEU A 93 13.08 -7.97 -1.93
C LEU A 93 12.30 -6.65 -2.00
N PHE A 94 12.41 -5.85 -0.94
CA PHE A 94 11.86 -4.50 -0.90
C PHE A 94 12.76 -3.51 -1.63
N ILE A 95 12.21 -2.72 -2.55
CA ILE A 95 12.96 -1.76 -3.36
C ILE A 95 12.14 -0.49 -3.51
N GLN A 96 12.73 0.67 -3.23
CA GLN A 96 12.13 1.95 -3.61
C GLN A 96 12.37 2.19 -5.09
N ILE A 97 11.33 2.44 -5.88
CA ILE A 97 11.44 2.49 -7.34
C ILE A 97 12.38 3.61 -7.81
N LYS A 98 12.42 4.73 -7.08
CA LYS A 98 13.37 5.81 -7.38
C LYS A 98 14.83 5.32 -7.43
N ASP A 99 15.19 4.33 -6.60
CA ASP A 99 16.55 3.78 -6.51
C ASP A 99 16.93 2.97 -7.76
N VAL A 100 15.93 2.50 -8.52
CA VAL A 100 16.12 1.65 -9.71
C VAL A 100 15.56 2.27 -10.98
N SER A 101 15.06 3.50 -10.89
CA SER A 101 14.33 4.19 -11.97
C SER A 101 15.13 4.40 -13.26
N GLN A 102 16.46 4.47 -13.15
CA GLN A 102 17.38 4.68 -14.26
C GLN A 102 17.96 3.38 -14.82
N ILE A 103 17.70 2.24 -14.20
CA ILE A 103 18.25 0.97 -14.65
C ILE A 103 17.47 0.47 -15.87
N GLN A 104 18.20 0.17 -16.94
CA GLN A 104 17.64 -0.25 -18.23
C GLN A 104 17.86 -1.74 -18.53
N THR A 105 18.88 -2.34 -17.93
CA THR A 105 19.29 -3.71 -18.23
C THR A 105 19.16 -4.60 -16.99
N ARG A 106 18.82 -5.86 -17.22
CA ARG A 106 18.79 -6.89 -16.18
C ARG A 106 20.10 -7.00 -15.41
N ASP A 107 21.25 -7.02 -16.11
CA ASP A 107 22.56 -7.18 -15.45
C ASP A 107 22.88 -6.03 -14.50
N ALA A 108 22.64 -4.78 -14.92
CA ALA A 108 22.81 -3.62 -14.04
C ALA A 108 21.87 -3.67 -12.82
N PHE A 109 20.65 -4.18 -12.98
CA PHE A 109 19.72 -4.35 -11.87
C PHE A 109 20.20 -5.40 -10.88
N PHE A 110 20.61 -6.57 -11.36
CA PHE A 110 21.15 -7.62 -10.51
C PHE A 110 22.47 -7.22 -9.85
N SER A 111 23.33 -6.47 -10.54
CA SER A 111 24.56 -5.90 -9.96
C SER A 111 24.27 -4.93 -8.81
N LEU A 112 23.26 -4.07 -8.96
CA LEU A 112 22.80 -3.20 -7.88
C LEU A 112 22.27 -4.02 -6.70
N LEU A 113 21.45 -5.06 -6.96
CA LEU A 113 20.92 -5.92 -5.91
C LEU A 113 22.02 -6.68 -5.18
N ASP A 114 23.01 -7.20 -5.90
CA ASP A 114 24.15 -7.88 -5.29
C ASP A 114 24.97 -6.93 -4.42
N THR A 115 25.21 -5.71 -4.90
CA THR A 115 25.91 -4.68 -4.10
C THR A 115 25.13 -4.32 -2.83
N ARG A 116 23.80 -4.22 -2.91
CA ARG A 116 22.93 -3.77 -1.81
C ARG A 116 22.64 -4.88 -0.80
N TYR A 117 22.43 -6.09 -1.27
CA TYR A 117 21.93 -7.22 -0.47
C TYR A 117 22.93 -8.37 -0.35
N ASN A 118 24.07 -8.30 -1.04
CA ASN A 118 25.09 -9.34 -1.04
C ASN A 118 24.53 -10.70 -1.48
N LEU A 119 23.77 -10.72 -2.58
CA LEU A 119 23.01 -11.88 -3.06
C LEU A 119 23.91 -13.11 -3.27
N ASN A 120 25.16 -12.90 -3.69
CA ASN A 120 26.16 -13.94 -3.86
C ASN A 120 26.43 -14.75 -2.57
N LYS A 121 26.22 -14.18 -1.38
CA LYS A 121 26.37 -14.90 -0.10
C LYS A 121 25.19 -15.80 0.25
N TYR A 122 24.06 -15.64 -0.42
CA TYR A 122 22.78 -16.27 -0.04
C TYR A 122 22.31 -17.33 -1.03
N ASP A 123 23.19 -17.83 -1.92
CA ASP A 123 22.85 -18.81 -2.96
C ASP A 123 21.56 -18.41 -3.71
N ALA A 124 21.52 -17.14 -4.10
CA ALA A 124 20.36 -16.55 -4.77
C ALA A 124 20.25 -16.99 -6.25
N GLU A 125 21.25 -17.71 -6.76
CA GLU A 125 21.26 -18.27 -8.09
C GLU A 125 20.14 -19.34 -8.21
N GLY A 126 19.41 -19.34 -9.32
CA GLY A 126 18.26 -20.25 -9.49
C GLY A 126 16.99 -19.90 -8.68
N ARG A 127 17.06 -19.05 -7.64
CA ARG A 127 15.92 -18.68 -6.80
C ARG A 127 14.94 -17.70 -7.48
N ARG A 128 13.66 -17.78 -7.11
CA ARG A 128 12.63 -16.81 -7.53
C ARG A 128 12.59 -15.66 -6.52
N PHE A 129 12.37 -14.44 -7.01
CA PHE A 129 12.23 -13.24 -6.18
C PHE A 129 10.80 -12.74 -6.19
N LEU A 130 10.36 -12.23 -5.05
CA LEU A 130 9.17 -11.43 -4.90
C LEU A 130 9.61 -9.97 -4.76
N PHE A 131 9.57 -9.22 -5.85
CA PHE A 131 9.92 -7.81 -5.86
C PHE A 131 8.78 -6.97 -5.29
N LEU A 132 9.06 -6.30 -4.18
CA LEU A 132 8.14 -5.41 -3.49
C LEU A 132 8.55 -3.98 -3.78
N LEU A 133 7.97 -3.40 -4.83
CA LEU A 133 8.38 -2.15 -5.44
C LEU A 133 7.53 -0.99 -4.92
N ASP A 134 8.14 -0.04 -4.22
CA ASP A 134 7.43 1.07 -3.58
C ASP A 134 7.54 2.38 -4.36
N GLY A 135 6.40 3.03 -4.62
CA GLY A 135 6.30 4.43 -5.01
C GLY A 135 6.42 4.71 -6.50
N LEU A 136 5.62 4.06 -7.35
CA LEU A 136 5.66 4.28 -8.80
C LEU A 136 5.34 5.74 -9.18
N ASP A 137 4.48 6.40 -8.41
CA ASP A 137 4.14 7.81 -8.61
C ASP A 137 5.34 8.76 -8.50
N GLN A 138 6.47 8.32 -7.94
CA GLN A 138 7.66 9.16 -7.68
C GLN A 138 8.57 9.36 -8.89
N ILE A 139 8.45 8.54 -9.94
CA ILE A 139 9.33 8.57 -11.12
C ILE A 139 8.72 9.30 -12.32
N GLY A 140 7.48 9.77 -12.20
CA GLY A 140 6.74 10.42 -13.27
C GLY A 140 6.46 9.51 -14.49
N LYS A 141 5.87 10.09 -15.54
CA LYS A 141 5.51 9.37 -16.78
C LYS A 141 6.74 8.87 -17.58
N TYR A 142 7.89 9.51 -17.38
CA TYR A 142 9.09 9.33 -18.20
C TYR A 142 10.18 8.43 -17.57
N GLY A 143 9.92 7.81 -16.43
CA GLY A 143 10.88 6.86 -15.85
C GLY A 143 11.06 5.63 -16.74
N ASN A 144 12.31 5.27 -17.06
CA ASN A 144 12.64 4.13 -17.92
C ASN A 144 12.07 2.80 -17.39
N ILE A 145 11.98 2.68 -16.07
CA ILE A 145 11.41 1.51 -15.39
C ILE A 145 9.93 1.27 -15.73
N ASN A 146 9.17 2.26 -16.23
CA ASN A 146 7.81 2.04 -16.72
C ASN A 146 7.80 1.06 -17.89
N ASN A 147 8.77 1.17 -18.82
CA ASN A 147 8.87 0.22 -19.93
C ASN A 147 9.33 -1.16 -19.44
N SER A 148 10.26 -1.20 -18.48
CA SER A 148 10.73 -2.44 -17.87
C SER A 148 9.64 -3.17 -17.06
N LEU A 149 8.66 -2.44 -16.49
CA LEU A 149 7.51 -3.02 -15.79
C LEU A 149 6.51 -3.67 -16.75
N LYS A 150 6.37 -3.14 -17.98
CA LYS A 150 5.45 -3.70 -19.00
C LYS A 150 5.84 -5.12 -19.40
N HIS A 151 7.13 -5.37 -19.56
CA HIS A 151 7.64 -6.65 -20.09
C HIS A 151 8.43 -7.46 -19.07
N LYS A 152 8.52 -7.02 -17.80
CA LYS A 152 9.37 -7.63 -16.78
C LYS A 152 10.85 -7.80 -17.19
N ASP A 153 11.33 -7.16 -18.26
CA ASP A 153 12.65 -7.43 -18.85
C ASP A 153 13.79 -7.42 -17.82
N VAL A 154 13.76 -6.43 -16.94
CA VAL A 154 14.77 -6.20 -15.91
C VAL A 154 14.57 -7.14 -14.71
N PHE A 155 13.33 -7.52 -14.42
CA PHE A 155 12.97 -8.33 -13.26
C PHE A 155 13.02 -9.83 -13.56
N GLY A 156 12.83 -10.27 -14.81
CA GLY A 156 12.76 -11.67 -15.24
C GLY A 156 11.39 -12.32 -15.02
N GLU A 157 10.93 -13.10 -16.00
CA GLU A 157 9.57 -13.68 -16.04
C GLU A 157 9.23 -14.61 -14.87
N ARG A 158 10.21 -15.35 -14.34
CA ARG A 158 9.98 -16.26 -13.20
C ARG A 158 9.69 -15.51 -11.89
N ASN A 159 10.01 -14.22 -11.84
CA ASN A 159 9.90 -13.43 -10.62
C ASN A 159 8.55 -12.73 -10.54
N LYS A 160 8.12 -12.50 -9.32
CA LYS A 160 6.83 -11.90 -9.02
C LYS A 160 7.00 -10.44 -8.61
N ILE A 161 6.05 -9.60 -8.99
CA ILE A 161 6.09 -8.16 -8.69
C ILE A 161 4.83 -7.76 -7.93
N ILE A 162 5.03 -7.06 -6.82
CA ILE A 162 3.99 -6.29 -6.14
C ILE A 162 4.46 -4.84 -6.13
N LEU A 163 3.70 -4.00 -6.83
CA LEU A 163 4.00 -2.59 -7.04
C LEU A 163 3.07 -1.72 -6.21
N THR A 164 3.53 -0.61 -5.65
CA THR A 164 2.66 0.38 -5.02
C THR A 164 2.62 1.68 -5.82
N THR A 165 1.46 2.33 -5.83
CA THR A 165 1.31 3.65 -6.45
C THR A 165 0.15 4.43 -5.83
N ARG A 166 0.10 5.73 -6.12
CA ARG A 166 -1.09 6.56 -5.89
C ARG A 166 -2.08 6.40 -7.05
N PRO A 167 -3.38 6.73 -6.87
CA PRO A 167 -4.37 6.67 -7.95
C PRO A 167 -3.91 7.37 -9.23
N ILE A 168 -3.32 8.58 -9.12
CA ILE A 168 -2.80 9.32 -10.28
C ILE A 168 -1.69 8.57 -11.02
N GLY A 169 -0.81 7.88 -10.30
CA GLY A 169 0.27 7.10 -10.90
C GLY A 169 -0.28 5.84 -11.61
N TYR A 170 -1.30 5.20 -11.04
CA TYR A 170 -2.02 4.10 -11.69
C TYR A 170 -2.63 4.54 -13.03
N GLU A 171 -3.30 5.69 -13.05
CA GLU A 171 -3.93 6.23 -14.26
C GLU A 171 -2.94 6.47 -15.40
N TRP A 172 -1.68 6.81 -15.10
CA TRP A 172 -0.65 7.00 -16.11
C TRP A 172 -0.26 5.72 -16.86
N ILE A 173 -0.38 4.56 -16.21
CA ILE A 173 0.14 3.29 -16.74
C ILE A 173 -0.95 2.26 -17.02
N LYS A 174 -2.18 2.44 -16.50
CA LYS A 174 -3.25 1.41 -16.55
C LYS A 174 -3.55 0.88 -17.95
N LYS A 175 -3.37 1.70 -18.99
CA LYS A 175 -3.63 1.32 -20.39
C LYS A 175 -2.52 0.45 -21.00
N ASP A 176 -1.30 0.61 -20.50
CA ASP A 176 -0.12 -0.06 -21.05
C ASP A 176 0.34 -1.22 -20.16
N LEU A 177 -0.35 -1.46 -19.04
CA LEU A 177 0.01 -2.48 -18.08
C LEU A 177 -0.30 -3.87 -18.64
N ASP A 178 0.62 -4.80 -18.40
CA ASP A 178 0.41 -6.20 -18.75
C ASP A 178 -0.89 -6.72 -18.06
N PRO A 179 -1.80 -7.41 -18.79
CA PRO A 179 -3.02 -7.99 -18.23
C PRO A 179 -2.81 -8.93 -17.02
N LYS A 180 -1.57 -9.38 -16.76
CA LYS A 180 -1.23 -10.18 -15.58
C LYS A 180 -1.24 -9.41 -14.26
N TYR A 181 -1.25 -8.08 -14.30
CA TYR A 181 -1.34 -7.27 -13.09
C TYR A 181 -2.79 -7.16 -12.60
N GLU A 182 -3.01 -7.56 -11.36
CA GLU A 182 -4.28 -7.36 -10.66
C GLU A 182 -4.23 -6.15 -9.74
N TYR A 183 -5.37 -5.46 -9.64
CA TYR A 183 -5.52 -4.28 -8.81
C TYR A 183 -5.84 -4.71 -7.37
N LEU A 184 -5.01 -4.24 -6.44
CA LEU A 184 -5.22 -4.34 -5.00
C LEU A 184 -5.45 -2.95 -4.40
N GLN A 185 -6.28 -2.87 -3.38
CA GLN A 185 -6.41 -1.69 -2.53
C GLN A 185 -6.27 -2.06 -1.06
N ILE A 186 -5.88 -1.08 -0.25
CA ILE A 186 -5.87 -1.19 1.19
C ILE A 186 -7.16 -0.61 1.72
N GLN A 187 -7.92 -1.41 2.47
CA GLN A 187 -9.14 -0.95 3.10
C GLN A 187 -8.82 0.06 4.21
N LEU A 188 -9.61 1.13 4.28
CA LEU A 188 -9.59 2.05 5.42
C LEU A 188 -9.86 1.31 6.73
N LEU A 189 -9.34 1.82 7.83
CA LEU A 189 -9.55 1.22 9.14
C LEU A 189 -11.00 1.44 9.57
N ASP A 190 -11.65 0.36 10.01
CA ASP A 190 -12.92 0.43 10.69
C ASP A 190 -12.72 0.70 12.20
N ASN A 191 -13.83 0.96 12.89
CA ASN A 191 -13.81 1.23 14.33
C ASN A 191 -13.23 0.06 15.14
N LYS A 192 -13.38 -1.18 14.65
CA LYS A 192 -12.81 -2.37 15.30
C LYS A 192 -11.29 -2.32 15.27
N LYS A 193 -10.68 -2.05 14.12
CA LYS A 193 -9.23 -1.91 13.97
C LYS A 193 -8.68 -0.68 14.67
N ILE A 194 -9.40 0.43 14.62
CA ILE A 194 -9.04 1.64 15.38
C ILE A 194 -8.97 1.29 16.87
N LYS A 195 -9.98 0.59 17.40
CA LYS A 195 -9.98 0.11 18.79
C LYS A 195 -8.83 -0.82 19.11
N GLU A 196 -8.61 -1.83 18.27
CA GLU A 196 -7.50 -2.78 18.45
C GLU A 196 -6.14 -2.09 18.47
N TYR A 197 -5.93 -1.08 17.62
CA TYR A 197 -4.67 -0.36 17.55
C TYR A 197 -4.48 0.64 18.69
N VAL A 198 -5.54 1.37 19.08
CA VAL A 198 -5.47 2.39 20.14
C VAL A 198 -5.44 1.75 21.52
N GLY A 199 -6.05 0.57 21.69
CA GLY A 199 -6.04 -0.19 22.94
C GLY A 199 -6.85 0.52 24.03
N ASP A 200 -6.29 0.55 25.24
CA ASP A 200 -6.99 1.03 26.45
C ASP A 200 -7.44 2.49 26.36
N HIS A 201 -6.76 3.30 25.55
CA HIS A 201 -7.12 4.70 25.37
C HIS A 201 -8.33 4.90 24.45
N TYR A 202 -8.87 3.84 23.83
CA TYR A 202 -10.00 3.96 22.92
C TYR A 202 -11.22 4.58 23.62
N ASN A 203 -11.47 4.24 24.89
CA ASN A 203 -12.61 4.78 25.64
C ASN A 203 -12.31 6.11 26.36
N SER A 204 -11.13 6.70 26.16
CA SER A 204 -10.82 8.00 26.77
C SER A 204 -11.69 9.10 26.17
N GLU A 205 -12.12 10.05 27.01
CA GLU A 205 -12.99 11.16 26.60
C GLU A 205 -12.39 11.95 25.43
N ASN A 206 -11.10 12.29 25.53
CA ASN A 206 -10.38 13.03 24.49
C ASN A 206 -10.35 12.28 23.15
N PHE A 207 -10.16 10.95 23.16
CA PHE A 207 -10.14 10.16 21.94
C PHE A 207 -11.54 10.03 21.33
N GLN A 208 -12.56 9.75 22.15
CA GLN A 208 -13.94 9.65 21.70
C GLN A 208 -14.48 10.96 21.11
N ALA A 209 -14.07 12.10 21.67
CA ALA A 209 -14.39 13.41 21.13
C ALA A 209 -13.83 13.62 19.71
N ILE A 210 -12.62 13.11 19.43
CA ILE A 210 -12.03 13.18 18.09
C ILE A 210 -12.69 12.16 17.17
N LEU A 211 -12.89 10.93 17.62
CA LEU A 211 -13.48 9.85 16.82
C LEU A 211 -14.88 10.20 16.33
N SER A 212 -15.72 10.78 17.19
CA SER A 212 -17.08 11.20 16.82
C SER A 212 -17.12 12.31 15.76
N ARG A 213 -16.11 13.20 15.73
CA ARG A 213 -16.04 14.34 14.81
C ARG A 213 -15.22 14.06 13.55
N ASN A 214 -14.26 13.16 13.61
CA ASN A 214 -13.22 12.97 12.60
C ASN A 214 -12.95 11.49 12.29
N ASN A 215 -13.98 10.64 12.24
CA ASN A 215 -13.77 9.21 11.97
C ASN A 215 -13.02 8.95 10.65
N ASP A 216 -13.35 9.68 9.58
CA ASP A 216 -12.68 9.56 8.28
C ASP A 216 -11.19 9.94 8.32
N LEU A 217 -10.79 10.76 9.29
CA LEU A 217 -9.39 11.08 9.52
C LEU A 217 -8.69 9.91 10.20
N LEU A 218 -9.32 9.34 11.23
CA LEU A 218 -8.78 8.22 12.02
C LEU A 218 -8.78 6.90 11.27
N SER A 219 -9.56 6.77 10.21
CA SER A 219 -9.54 5.61 9.33
C SER A 219 -8.25 5.51 8.49
N VAL A 220 -7.45 6.59 8.41
CA VAL A 220 -6.15 6.63 7.74
C VAL A 220 -5.02 6.25 8.73
N PRO A 221 -4.26 5.17 8.51
CA PRO A 221 -3.28 4.64 9.45
C PRO A 221 -2.24 5.65 9.95
N ILE A 222 -1.65 6.48 9.07
CA ILE A 222 -0.63 7.44 9.50
C ILE A 222 -1.20 8.51 10.44
N LEU A 223 -2.45 8.93 10.20
CA LEU A 223 -3.12 9.94 11.01
C LEU A 223 -3.54 9.35 12.36
N LEU A 224 -4.03 8.12 12.37
CA LEU A 224 -4.30 7.39 13.61
C LEU A 224 -3.03 7.22 14.45
N LYS A 225 -1.89 6.91 13.82
CA LYS A 225 -0.59 6.81 14.50
C LYS A 225 -0.19 8.15 15.13
N MET A 226 -0.39 9.27 14.44
CA MET A 226 -0.13 10.61 15.00
C MET A 226 -1.00 10.86 16.23
N VAL A 227 -2.31 10.59 16.15
CA VAL A 227 -3.25 10.75 17.28
C VAL A 227 -2.86 9.85 18.45
N LYS A 228 -2.58 8.56 18.22
CA LYS A 228 -2.11 7.64 19.26
C LYS A 228 -0.82 8.13 19.91
N THR A 229 0.12 8.65 19.12
CA THR A 229 1.38 9.19 19.65
C THR A 229 1.13 10.38 20.57
N LEU A 230 0.30 11.34 20.16
CA LEU A 230 -0.07 12.49 21.00
C LEU A 230 -0.80 12.05 22.28
N LEU A 231 -1.69 11.07 22.16
CA LEU A 231 -2.44 10.50 23.27
C LEU A 231 -1.52 9.84 24.32
N LEU A 232 -0.58 9.01 23.88
CA LEU A 232 0.39 8.34 24.76
C LEU A 232 1.33 9.32 25.49
N ASN A 233 1.51 10.52 24.94
CA ASN A 233 2.38 11.56 25.52
C ASN A 233 1.60 12.66 26.24
N ASN A 234 0.28 12.47 26.47
CA ASN A 234 -0.59 13.46 27.10
C ASN A 234 -0.55 14.84 26.40
N ARG A 235 -0.34 14.87 25.08
CA ARG A 235 -0.29 16.08 24.24
C ARG A 235 -1.47 16.20 23.28
N LEU A 236 -2.46 15.32 23.42
CA LEU A 236 -3.63 15.35 22.56
C LEU A 236 -4.51 16.55 22.92
N SER A 237 -4.57 17.52 22.01
CA SER A 237 -5.45 18.68 22.06
C SER A 237 -6.66 18.51 21.14
N GLU A 238 -7.51 19.53 21.03
CA GLU A 238 -8.66 19.50 20.13
C GLU A 238 -8.21 19.37 18.66
N ILE A 239 -8.48 18.21 18.04
CA ILE A 239 -8.24 17.96 16.63
C ILE A 239 -9.53 18.20 15.83
N LYS A 240 -9.57 19.27 15.05
CA LYS A 240 -10.74 19.68 14.26
C LYS A 240 -10.71 19.15 12.83
N ASN A 241 -9.51 18.96 12.28
CA ASN A 241 -9.26 18.52 10.91
C ASN A 241 -7.79 18.08 10.73
N ARG A 242 -7.43 17.65 9.52
CA ARG A 242 -6.08 17.19 9.18
C ARG A 242 -5.01 18.26 9.45
N THR A 243 -5.27 19.53 9.13
CA THR A 243 -4.32 20.62 9.36
C THR A 243 -4.02 20.79 10.85
N SER A 244 -5.06 20.82 11.70
CA SER A 244 -4.87 20.91 13.15
C SER A 244 -4.09 19.73 13.72
N LEU A 245 -4.30 18.51 13.20
CA LEU A 245 -3.50 17.35 13.60
C LEU A 245 -2.03 17.52 13.24
N TYR A 246 -1.73 17.93 12.00
CA TYR A 246 -0.35 18.14 11.58
C TYR A 246 0.33 19.22 12.41
N THR A 247 -0.31 20.36 12.65
CA THR A 247 0.24 21.43 13.47
C THR A 247 0.57 20.92 14.88
N THR A 248 -0.40 20.31 15.57
CA THR A 248 -0.18 19.78 16.93
C THR A 248 0.92 18.72 16.96
N PHE A 249 0.94 17.82 15.98
CA PHE A 249 1.95 16.77 15.91
C PHE A 249 3.36 17.32 15.64
N ILE A 250 3.49 18.29 14.73
CA ILE A 250 4.78 18.93 14.41
C ILE A 250 5.31 19.71 15.62
N SER A 251 4.46 20.48 16.32
CA SER A 251 4.86 21.17 17.56
C SER A 251 5.38 20.18 18.60
N TYR A 252 4.69 19.04 18.78
CA TYR A 252 5.16 17.98 19.66
C TYR A 252 6.54 17.41 19.24
N LEU A 253 6.79 17.22 17.94
CA LEU A 253 8.10 16.76 17.45
C LEU A 253 9.22 17.76 17.76
N PHE A 254 8.99 19.06 17.57
CA PHE A 254 9.98 20.10 17.89
C PHE A 254 10.26 20.20 19.39
N GLU A 255 9.22 20.20 20.23
CA GLU A 255 9.39 20.22 21.69
C GLU A 255 10.19 19.03 22.21
N LYS A 256 10.07 17.86 21.55
CA LYS A 256 10.83 16.68 21.91
C LYS A 256 12.30 16.82 21.49
N TRP A 257 12.54 17.33 20.28
CA TRP A 257 13.90 17.51 19.75
C TRP A 257 14.73 18.51 20.55
N GLU A 258 14.13 19.58 21.09
CA GLU A 258 14.84 20.55 21.95
C GLU A 258 15.26 20.00 23.32
N ARG A 259 14.71 18.85 23.73
CA ARG A 259 14.98 18.23 25.05
C ARG A 259 16.02 17.10 24.99
N ASP A 260 16.34 16.62 23.80
CA ASP A 260 17.33 15.57 23.53
C ASP A 260 18.67 16.21 23.10
#